data_AF-A0A538BMN7-F1
#
_entry.id   AF-A0A538BMN7-F1
#
_cell.length_a   1.000
_cell.length_b   1.000
_cell.length_c   1.000
_cell.angle_alpha   90.00
_cell.angle_beta   90.00
_cell.angle_gamma   90.00
#
_symmetry.space_group_name_H-M   'P 1'
#
loop_
_entity.id
_entity.type
_entity.pdbx_description
1 polymer ?
#
loop_
_entity_poly.entity_id
_entity_poly.type
_entity_poly.pdbx_seq_one_letter_code
_entity_poly.pdbx_strand_id
1 'polypeptide(L)'
;MRRTSREGRFAERVVSGVDDVGVEERIVIWIERTPGTLWAVGRAVNPQHRSSDAPRPDDYIFESFELEDALGRANEALEDDARVSSDDGRPADVKPFVRSEIIGPLERWFFGRR
;
A
#
# COMPACT_ATOMS: atom_id res chain seq x y z
N MET A 1 13.72 16.96 10.08
CA MET A 1 14.12 15.75 9.35
C MET A 1 13.00 15.44 8.37
N ARG A 2 13.23 15.63 7.07
CA ARG A 2 12.20 15.42 6.04
C ARG A 2 12.07 13.92 5.87
N ARG A 3 11.07 13.32 6.53
CA ARG A 3 10.79 11.88 6.48
C ARG A 3 10.77 11.45 5.02
N THR A 4 11.59 10.48 4.66
CA THR A 4 11.42 9.84 3.35
C THR A 4 10.02 9.25 3.32
N SER A 5 9.30 9.37 2.20
CA SER A 5 7.87 9.02 2.10
C SER A 5 7.53 7.58 2.48
N ARG A 6 8.53 6.70 2.56
CA ARG A 6 8.41 5.31 2.99
C ARG A 6 8.48 5.13 4.52
N GLU A 7 9.02 6.08 5.28
CA GLU A 7 9.18 5.98 6.75
C GLU A 7 7.85 5.92 7.52
N GLY A 8 6.71 6.16 6.87
CA GLY A 8 5.37 5.99 7.44
C GLY A 8 4.67 4.68 7.08
N ARG A 9 5.17 3.93 6.09
CA ARG A 9 4.53 2.72 5.57
C ARG A 9 4.85 1.54 6.48
N PHE A 10 3.81 0.86 6.91
CA PHE A 10 3.88 -0.32 7.76
C PHE A 10 3.90 -1.61 6.94
N ALA A 11 3.20 -1.61 5.81
CA ALA A 11 3.22 -2.70 4.85
C ALA A 11 3.01 -2.17 3.43
N GLU A 12 3.52 -2.91 2.46
CA GLU A 12 3.40 -2.61 1.04
C GLU A 12 3.25 -3.93 0.26
N ARG A 13 2.50 -3.86 -0.84
CA ARG A 13 2.38 -4.92 -1.85
C ARG A 13 2.50 -4.30 -3.23
N VAL A 14 3.01 -5.11 -4.16
CA VAL A 14 3.17 -4.73 -5.56
C VAL A 14 2.44 -5.76 -6.40
N VAL A 15 1.53 -5.28 -7.25
CA VAL A 15 0.87 -6.07 -8.29
C VAL A 15 1.48 -5.67 -9.63
N SER A 16 1.86 -6.66 -10.43
CA SER A 16 2.47 -6.46 -11.75
C SER A 16 1.54 -6.99 -12.83
N GLY A 17 1.08 -6.11 -13.72
CA GLY A 17 0.18 -6.43 -14.82
C GLY A 17 0.71 -5.97 -16.17
N VAL A 18 -0.17 -5.93 -17.17
CA VAL A 18 0.03 -5.26 -18.45
C VAL A 18 -1.20 -4.41 -18.76
N ASP A 19 -1.03 -3.30 -19.46
CA ASP A 19 -2.17 -2.54 -19.97
C ASP A 19 -2.67 -3.08 -21.32
N ASP A 20 -3.74 -2.47 -21.85
CA ASP A 20 -4.38 -2.84 -23.12
C ASP A 20 -3.45 -2.75 -24.34
N VAL A 21 -2.30 -2.08 -24.23
CA VAL A 21 -1.30 -1.95 -25.31
C VAL A 21 -0.05 -2.81 -25.05
N GLY A 22 -0.07 -3.64 -24.00
CA GLY A 22 0.98 -4.61 -23.66
C GLY A 22 2.16 -4.01 -22.90
N VAL A 23 2.04 -2.78 -22.37
CA VAL A 23 3.06 -2.14 -21.54
C VAL A 23 2.96 -2.67 -20.11
N GLU A 24 4.11 -2.92 -19.48
CA GLU A 24 4.15 -3.39 -18.09
C GLU A 24 3.54 -2.34 -17.14
N GLU A 25 2.55 -2.77 -16.36
CA GLU A 25 1.95 -1.96 -15.30
C GLU A 25 2.43 -2.46 -13.93
N ARG A 26 2.69 -1.51 -13.04
CA ARG A 26 3.01 -1.76 -11.63
C ARG A 26 2.07 -0.98 -10.74
N ILE A 27 1.26 -1.68 -9.96
CA ILE A 27 0.41 -1.09 -8.94
C ILE A 27 1.06 -1.31 -7.58
N VAL A 28 1.18 -0.26 -6.78
CA VAL A 28 1.70 -0.33 -5.41
C VAL A 28 0.59 0.04 -4.46
N ILE A 29 0.29 -0.87 -3.52
CA ILE A 29 -0.68 -0.66 -2.44
C ILE A 29 0.09 -0.66 -1.12
N TRP A 30 -0.22 0.28 -0.22
CA TRP A 30 0.42 0.35 1.09
C TRP A 30 -0.54 0.75 2.19
N ILE A 31 -0.19 0.34 3.41
CA ILE A 31 -0.81 0.81 4.65
C ILE A 31 0.22 1.67 5.38
N GLU A 32 -0.17 2.89 5.74
CA GLU A 32 0.67 3.79 6.52
C GLU A 32 -0.06 4.41 7.70
N ARG A 33 0.72 4.90 8.66
CA ARG A 33 0.20 5.66 9.79
C ARG A 33 0.60 7.12 9.66
N THR A 34 -0.38 7.97 9.43
CA THR A 34 -0.20 9.41 9.27
C THR A 34 -0.23 10.11 10.64
N PRO A 35 0.24 11.37 10.74
CA PRO A 35 0.11 12.14 11.97
C PRO A 35 -1.34 12.22 12.45
N GLY A 36 -1.57 12.16 13.78
CA GLY A 36 -2.93 12.22 14.33
C GLY A 36 -3.62 10.86 14.51
N THR A 37 -2.86 9.76 14.51
CA THR A 37 -3.34 8.37 14.73
C THR A 37 -4.18 7.75 13.62
N LEU A 38 -4.22 8.38 12.47
CA LEU A 38 -4.97 7.93 11.32
C LEU A 38 -4.18 6.86 10.54
N TRP A 39 -4.88 5.77 10.20
CA TRP A 39 -4.43 4.78 9.23
C TRP A 39 -4.89 5.20 7.84
N ALA A 40 -4.00 5.14 6.88
CA ALA A 40 -4.30 5.44 5.49
C ALA A 40 -3.90 4.25 4.60
N VAL A 41 -4.73 3.99 3.60
CA VAL A 41 -4.42 3.05 2.51
C VAL A 41 -4.16 3.85 1.26
N GLY A 42 -2.97 3.68 0.70
CA GLY A 42 -2.62 4.27 -0.57
C GLY A 42 -2.55 3.22 -1.67
N ARG A 43 -2.90 3.65 -2.89
CA ARG A 43 -2.77 2.89 -4.14
C ARG A 43 -2.20 3.81 -5.21
N ALA A 44 -1.13 3.39 -5.86
CA ALA A 44 -0.51 4.13 -6.94
C ALA A 44 -0.24 3.22 -8.13
N VAL A 45 -0.69 3.64 -9.31
CA VAL A 45 -0.33 3.02 -10.59
C VAL A 45 0.95 3.66 -11.11
N ASN A 46 1.88 2.82 -11.54
CA ASN A 46 3.17 3.16 -12.11
C ASN A 46 3.97 4.25 -11.36
N PRO A 47 4.13 4.15 -10.02
CA PRO A 47 4.84 5.18 -9.25
C PRO A 47 6.31 5.31 -9.65
N GLN A 48 6.93 4.27 -10.23
CA GLN A 48 8.30 4.28 -10.73
C GLN A 48 8.57 5.30 -11.85
N HIS A 49 7.52 5.80 -12.51
CA HIS A 49 7.65 6.82 -13.56
C HIS A 49 7.52 8.26 -13.03
N ARG A 50 7.28 8.42 -11.72
CA ARG A 50 7.13 9.74 -11.10
C ARG A 50 8.51 10.34 -10.82
N SER A 51 8.56 11.67 -10.78
CA SER A 51 9.76 12.43 -10.39
C SER A 51 10.05 12.36 -8.88
N SER A 52 9.16 11.77 -8.08
CA SER A 52 9.26 11.68 -6.63
C SER A 52 8.52 10.43 -6.12
N ASP A 53 9.09 9.80 -5.10
CA ASP A 53 8.49 8.67 -4.36
C ASP A 53 7.45 9.11 -3.32
N ALA A 54 7.15 10.40 -3.21
CA ALA A 54 6.14 10.90 -2.28
C ALA A 54 4.72 10.54 -2.74
N PRO A 55 3.86 10.01 -1.85
CA PRO A 55 2.43 9.92 -2.10
C PRO A 55 1.84 11.25 -2.56
N ARG A 56 0.98 11.19 -3.56
CA ARG A 56 0.09 12.27 -3.96
C ARG A 56 -1.21 12.17 -3.15
N PRO A 57 -1.93 13.29 -2.95
CA PRO A 57 -3.24 13.26 -2.28
C PRO A 57 -4.20 12.23 -2.88
N ASP A 58 -4.24 12.15 -4.22
CA ASP A 58 -5.14 11.24 -4.94
C ASP A 58 -4.70 9.77 -4.91
N ASP A 59 -3.53 9.45 -4.34
CA ASP A 59 -3.14 8.05 -4.13
C ASP A 59 -3.88 7.45 -2.92
N TYR A 60 -4.41 8.25 -2.00
CA TYR A 60 -5.08 7.74 -0.80
C TYR A 60 -6.53 7.37 -1.12
N ILE A 61 -6.82 6.07 -1.01
CA ILE A 61 -8.14 5.52 -1.32
C ILE A 61 -8.99 5.30 -0.07
N PHE A 62 -8.38 5.37 1.12
CA PHE A 62 -9.07 5.18 2.38
C PHE A 62 -8.30 5.77 3.57
N GLU A 63 -9.03 6.31 4.55
CA GLU A 63 -8.49 6.79 5.81
C GLU A 63 -9.46 6.48 6.96
N SER A 64 -8.97 5.91 8.07
CA SER A 64 -9.75 5.62 9.29
C SER A 64 -8.85 5.57 10.52
N PHE A 65 -9.45 5.69 11.71
CA PHE A 65 -8.74 5.48 12.97
C PHE A 65 -8.56 3.98 13.30
N GLU A 66 -9.32 3.10 12.63
CA GLU A 66 -9.31 1.66 12.90
C GLU A 66 -8.38 0.91 11.94
N LEU A 67 -7.46 0.11 12.49
CA LEU A 67 -6.53 -0.70 11.70
C LEU A 67 -7.25 -1.79 10.91
N GLU A 68 -8.29 -2.40 11.48
CA GLU A 68 -9.02 -3.48 10.82
C GLU A 68 -9.73 -2.99 9.55
N ASP A 69 -10.29 -1.78 9.58
CA ASP A 69 -10.87 -1.15 8.38
C ASP A 69 -9.82 -0.91 7.30
N ALA A 70 -8.64 -0.40 7.69
CA ALA A 70 -7.54 -0.16 6.75
C ALA A 70 -7.02 -1.48 6.16
N LEU A 71 -6.93 -2.54 6.95
CA LEU A 71 -6.59 -3.88 6.47
C LEU A 71 -7.65 -4.40 5.48
N GLY A 72 -8.93 -4.23 5.79
CA GLY A 72 -10.04 -4.59 4.92
C GLY A 72 -9.94 -3.90 3.57
N ARG A 73 -9.79 -2.57 3.57
CA ARG A 73 -9.70 -1.77 2.34
C ARG A 73 -8.44 -2.02 1.52
N ALA A 74 -7.30 -2.26 2.18
CA ALA A 74 -6.08 -2.63 1.48
C ALA A 74 -6.19 -4.00 0.81
N ASN A 75 -6.84 -4.97 1.46
CA ASN A 75 -7.02 -6.31 0.91
C ASN A 75 -8.06 -6.35 -0.22
N GLU A 76 -9.15 -5.57 -0.12
CA GLU A 76 -10.13 -5.41 -1.20
C GLU A 76 -9.47 -4.83 -2.46
N ALA A 77 -8.73 -3.73 -2.32
CA ALA A 77 -7.98 -3.14 -3.43
C ALA A 77 -6.94 -4.12 -4.02
N LEU A 78 -6.25 -4.86 -3.16
CA LEU A 78 -5.28 -5.86 -3.59
C LEU A 78 -5.92 -6.99 -4.38
N GLU A 79 -7.06 -7.50 -3.91
CA GLU A 79 -7.80 -8.56 -4.59
C GLU A 79 -8.30 -8.10 -5.96
N ASP A 80 -8.84 -6.88 -6.03
CA ASP A 80 -9.32 -6.28 -7.27
C ASP A 80 -8.20 -6.13 -8.31
N ASP A 81 -7.06 -5.58 -7.91
CA ASP A 81 -5.92 -5.42 -8.80
C ASP A 81 -5.28 -6.76 -9.19
N ALA A 82 -5.19 -7.71 -8.26
CA ALA A 82 -4.66 -9.05 -8.53
C ALA A 82 -5.55 -9.85 -9.49
N ARG A 83 -6.87 -9.66 -9.42
CA ARG A 83 -7.85 -10.29 -10.33
C ARG A 83 -7.68 -9.77 -11.75
N VAL A 84 -7.63 -8.45 -11.92
CA VAL A 84 -7.39 -7.81 -13.23
C VAL A 84 -6.08 -8.32 -13.84
N SER A 85 -4.99 -8.30 -13.07
CA SER A 85 -3.69 -8.82 -13.55
C SER A 85 -3.73 -10.31 -13.94
N SER A 86 -4.51 -11.12 -13.24
CA SER A 86 -4.62 -12.55 -13.51
C SER A 86 -5.40 -12.83 -14.79
N ASP A 87 -6.44 -12.03 -15.07
CA ASP A 87 -7.19 -12.09 -16.32
C ASP A 87 -6.30 -11.76 -17.54
N ASP A 88 -5.27 -10.94 -17.35
CA ASP A 88 -4.23 -10.64 -18.36
C ASP A 88 -3.14 -11.74 -18.47
N GLY A 89 -3.32 -12.87 -17.80
CA GLY A 89 -2.44 -14.04 -17.90
C GLY A 89 -1.18 -13.96 -17.04
N ARG A 90 -1.09 -13.01 -16.09
CA ARG A 90 -0.01 -12.95 -15.09
C ARG A 90 -0.57 -13.23 -13.70
N PRO A 91 -0.38 -14.45 -13.16
CA PRO A 91 -0.83 -14.74 -11.80
C PRO A 91 -0.10 -13.84 -10.80
N ALA A 92 -0.86 -12.96 -10.14
CA ALA A 92 -0.37 -12.15 -9.05
C ALA A 92 -0.48 -12.97 -7.75
N ASP A 93 0.52 -13.81 -7.45
CA ASP A 93 0.62 -14.50 -6.16
C ASP A 93 1.06 -13.49 -5.07
N VAL A 94 0.13 -12.59 -4.72
CA VAL A 94 0.36 -11.53 -3.76
C VAL A 94 -0.36 -11.86 -2.46
N LYS A 95 0.41 -12.00 -1.39
CA LYS A 95 -0.13 -12.32 -0.07
C LYS A 95 -0.97 -11.16 0.48
N PRO A 96 -2.10 -11.43 1.16
CA PRO A 96 -2.89 -10.39 1.78
C PRO A 96 -2.08 -9.63 2.85
N PHE A 97 -2.57 -8.44 3.18
CA PHE A 97 -2.17 -7.71 4.36
C PHE A 97 -2.74 -8.38 5.61
N VAL A 98 -1.89 -8.57 6.62
CA VAL A 98 -2.26 -9.24 7.87
C VAL A 98 -1.84 -8.42 9.07
N ARG A 99 -2.72 -8.37 10.08
CA ARG A 99 -2.53 -7.60 11.30
C ARG A 99 -1.16 -7.80 11.96
N SER A 100 -0.66 -9.05 12.00
CA SER A 100 0.62 -9.39 12.62
C SER A 100 1.82 -8.67 12.00
N GLU A 101 1.74 -8.29 10.72
CA GLU A 101 2.81 -7.55 10.04
C GLU A 101 2.85 -6.06 10.45
N ILE A 102 1.71 -5.52 10.88
CA ILE A 102 1.55 -4.10 11.25
C ILE A 102 1.86 -3.86 12.74
N ILE A 103 1.47 -4.80 13.62
CA ILE A 103 1.60 -4.64 15.07
C ILE A 103 3.06 -4.57 15.52
N GLY A 104 3.94 -5.43 15.00
CA GLY A 104 5.35 -5.44 15.41
C GLY A 104 6.08 -4.10 15.14
N PRO A 105 5.99 -3.52 13.93
CA PRO A 105 6.47 -2.17 13.68
C PRO A 105 5.80 -1.09 14.54
N LEU A 106 4.52 -1.26 14.88
CA LEU A 106 3.77 -0.27 15.68
C LEU A 106 4.27 -0.22 17.12
N GLU A 107 4.52 -1.39 17.71
CA GLU A 107 5.15 -1.49 19.03
C GLU A 107 6.53 -0.82 19.03
N ARG A 108 7.36 -1.03 18.00
CA ARG A 108 8.65 -0.32 17.88
C ARG A 108 8.48 1.18 17.73
N TRP A 109 7.46 1.63 16.99
CA TRP A 109 7.17 3.04 16.80
C TRP A 109 6.78 3.75 18.10
N PHE A 110 6.00 3.08 18.97
CA PHE A 110 5.58 3.62 20.27
C PHE A 110 6.61 3.42 21.39
N PHE A 111 7.24 2.24 21.46
CA PHE A 111 8.04 1.81 22.62
C PHE A 111 9.56 1.73 22.35
N GLY A 112 9.99 1.83 21.09
CA GLY A 112 11.41 1.78 20.70
C GLY A 112 12.19 3.08 20.90
N ARG A 113 11.56 4.13 21.44
CA ARG A 113 12.25 5.34 21.91
C ARG A 113 12.67 5.14 23.35
N ARG A 114 13.81 4.49 23.57
CA ARG A 114 14.54 4.59 24.83
C ARG A 114 15.99 4.94 24.57
#